data_AF-A0A925HGA5-F1
#
_entry.id   AF-A0A925HGA5-F1
#
_cell.length_a   1.000
_cell.length_b   1.000
_cell.length_c   1.000
_cell.angle_alpha   90.00
_cell.angle_beta   90.00
_cell.angle_gamma   90.00
#
_symmetry.space_group_name_H-M   'P 1'
#
loop_
_entity.id
_entity.type
_entity.pdbx_description
1 polymer ?
#
loop_
_entity_poly.entity_id
_entity_poly.type
_entity_poly.pdbx_seq_one_letter_code
_entity_poly.pdbx_strand_id
1 'polypeptide(L)' 'LSQQQLAYAASDVLHLHALKGKLDAMLAREDRAAFAQAAFGFLSTRAKLDLAGFGEDDIFSH' A
#
# COMPACT_ATOMS: atom_id res chain seq x y z
N LEU A 1 15.33 -18.31 11.42
CA LEU A 1 15.17 -16.86 11.61
C LEU A 1 15.94 -16.47 12.87
N SER A 2 16.78 -15.45 12.81
CA SER A 2 17.46 -14.93 14.00
C SER A 2 16.46 -14.18 14.89
N GLN A 3 16.81 -14.00 16.17
CA GLN A 3 16.04 -13.17 17.10
C GLN A 3 15.78 -11.76 16.51
N GLN A 4 16.78 -11.22 15.80
CA GLN A 4 16.69 -9.93 15.14
C GLN A 4 15.67 -9.94 13.98
N GLN A 5 15.64 -11.00 13.15
CA GLN A 5 14.65 -11.13 12.08
C GLN A 5 13.22 -11.24 12.61
N LEU A 6 13.03 -11.93 13.73
CA LEU A 6 11.72 -12.04 14.39
C LEU A 6 11.27 -10.69 14.96
N ALA A 7 12.17 -9.97 15.63
CA ALA A 7 11.89 -8.63 16.14
C ALA A 7 11.55 -7.64 15.02
N TYR A 8 12.30 -7.68 13.92
CA TYR A 8 12.08 -6.84 12.74
C TYR A 8 10.71 -7.12 12.10
N ALA A 9 10.39 -8.39 11.84
CA ALA A 9 9.11 -8.76 11.23
C ALA A 9 7.91 -8.35 12.12
N ALA A 10 8.05 -8.44 13.44
CA ALA A 10 7.03 -7.98 14.37
C ALA A 10 6.89 -6.46 14.37
N SER A 11 8.00 -5.71 14.36
CA SER A 11 7.96 -4.25 14.34
C SER A 11 7.40 -3.68 13.05
N ASP A 12 7.62 -4.34 11.91
CA ASP A 12 7.14 -3.89 10.59
C ASP A 12 5.62 -3.80 10.51
N VAL A 13 4.90 -4.65 11.26
CA VAL A 13 3.43 -4.69 11.24
C VAL A 13 2.77 -4.07 12.47
N LEU A 14 3.52 -3.88 13.56
CA LEU A 14 3.01 -3.48 14.86
C LEU A 14 2.18 -2.18 14.82
N HIS A 15 2.59 -1.22 13.99
CA HIS A 15 2.00 0.12 13.97
C HIS A 15 1.09 0.39 12.75
N LEU A 16 0.91 -0.58 11.85
CA LEU A 16 0.20 -0.35 10.59
C LEU A 16 -1.27 0.06 10.78
N HIS A 17 -1.98 -0.52 11.76
CA HIS A 17 -3.37 -0.15 12.04
C HIS A 17 -3.50 1.28 12.58
N ALA A 18 -2.60 1.67 13.49
CA ALA A 18 -2.57 3.03 14.04
C ALA A 18 -2.20 4.06 12.96
N LEU A 19 -1.29 3.71 12.07
CA LEU A 19 -0.92 4.54 10.92
C LEU A 19 -2.10 4.68 9.94
N LYS A 20 -2.77 3.56 9.60
CA LYS A 20 -3.94 3.55 8.73
C LYS A 20 -5.03 4.50 9.24
N GLY A 21 -5.38 4.44 10.52
CA GLY A 21 -6.40 5.32 11.09
C GLY A 21 -6.08 6.82 10.94
N LYS A 22 -4.80 7.20 11.06
CA LYS A 22 -4.37 8.59 10.84
C LYS A 22 -4.45 8.99 9.36
N LEU A 23 -4.02 8.11 8.46
CA LEU A 23 -4.06 8.37 7.02
C LEU A 23 -5.50 8.44 6.49
N ASP A 24 -6.40 7.57 6.96
CA ASP A 24 -7.82 7.60 6.62
C ASP A 24 -8.46 8.95 7.00
N ALA A 25 -8.14 9.48 8.19
CA ALA A 25 -8.62 10.79 8.63
C ALA A 25 -8.09 11.93 7.76
N MET A 26 -6.84 11.85 7.30
CA MET A 26 -6.26 12.83 6.37
C MET A 26 -6.94 12.77 4.99
N LEU A 27 -7.18 11.57 4.47
CA LEU A 27 -7.88 11.36 3.19
C LEU A 27 -9.30 11.91 3.22
N ALA A 28 -10.03 11.69 4.32
CA ALA A 28 -11.38 12.23 4.49
C ALA A 28 -11.37 13.76 4.56
N ARG A 29 -10.41 14.35 5.29
CA ARG A 29 -10.24 15.81 5.40
C ARG A 29 -9.96 16.46 4.04
N GLU A 30 -9.25 15.77 3.16
CA GLU A 30 -8.84 16.27 1.84
C GLU A 30 -9.79 15.88 0.70
N ASP A 31 -10.93 15.24 1.02
CA ASP A 31 -11.89 14.72 0.02
C ASP A 31 -11.25 13.75 -0.99
N ARG A 32 -10.27 12.96 -0.52
CA ARG A 32 -9.48 12.01 -1.34
C ARG A 32 -9.82 10.54 -1.08
N ALA A 33 -10.77 10.26 -0.21
CA ALA A 33 -11.15 8.90 0.17
C ALA A 33 -11.57 8.04 -1.04
N ALA A 34 -12.31 8.62 -1.98
CA ALA A 34 -12.76 7.91 -3.19
C ALA A 34 -11.58 7.50 -4.09
N PHE A 35 -10.59 8.36 -4.27
CA PHE A 35 -9.38 8.05 -5.04
C PHE A 35 -8.56 6.94 -4.37
N ALA A 36 -8.37 7.02 -3.05
CA ALA A 36 -7.68 5.98 -2.30
C ALA A 36 -8.39 4.62 -2.43
N GLN A 37 -9.71 4.59 -2.31
CA GLN A 37 -10.50 3.38 -2.47
C GLN A 37 -10.36 2.77 -3.87
N ALA A 38 -10.39 3.60 -4.92
CA ALA A 38 -10.17 3.14 -6.29
C ALA A 38 -8.75 2.58 -6.49
N ALA A 39 -7.72 3.26 -5.96
CA ALA A 39 -6.34 2.80 -6.01
C ALA A 39 -6.15 1.45 -5.29
N PHE A 40 -6.74 1.28 -4.10
CA PHE A 40 -6.70 0.01 -3.38
C PHE A 40 -7.41 -1.11 -4.14
N GLY A 41 -8.53 -0.82 -4.81
CA GLY A 41 -9.22 -1.77 -5.69
C GLY A 41 -8.38 -2.20 -6.90
N PHE A 42 -7.51 -1.32 -7.40
CA PHE A 42 -6.61 -1.61 -8.52
C PHE A 42 -5.31 -2.33 -8.11
N LEU A 43 -4.92 -2.25 -6.83
CA LEU A 43 -3.61 -2.70 -6.35
C LEU A 43 -3.29 -4.17 -6.68
N SER A 44 -4.27 -5.07 -6.59
CA SER A 44 -4.06 -6.48 -6.98
C SER A 44 -3.79 -6.66 -8.47
N THR A 45 -4.37 -5.81 -9.32
CA THR A 45 -4.09 -5.82 -10.76
C THR A 45 -2.69 -5.27 -11.04
N ARG A 46 -2.31 -4.17 -10.38
CA ARG A 46 -0.94 -3.62 -10.47
C ARG A 46 0.12 -4.67 -10.12
N ALA A 47 -0.07 -5.40 -9.02
CA ALA A 47 0.84 -6.48 -8.61
C ALA A 47 0.94 -7.60 -9.67
N LYS A 48 -0.15 -7.93 -10.38
CA LYS A 48 -0.11 -8.91 -11.48
C LYS A 48 0.61 -8.37 -12.71
N LEU A 49 0.45 -7.07 -13.00
CA LEU A 49 1.17 -6.41 -14.08
C LEU A 49 2.68 -6.38 -13.81
N ASP A 50 3.08 -6.15 -12.56
CA ASP A 50 4.48 -6.23 -12.14
C ASP A 50 5.06 -7.62 -12.43
N LEU A 51 4.35 -8.68 -12.06
CA LEU A 51 4.74 -10.07 -12.36
C LEU A 51 4.73 -10.40 -13.86
N ALA A 52 3.92 -9.69 -14.66
CA ALA A 52 3.84 -9.86 -16.10
C ALA A 52 4.92 -9.05 -16.86
N GLY A 53 5.81 -8.35 -16.16
CA GLY A 53 6.92 -7.61 -16.74
C GLY A 53 6.68 -6.12 -16.97
N PHE A 54 5.54 -5.59 -16.54
CA PHE A 54 5.22 -4.15 -16.67
C PHE A 54 5.67 -3.33 -15.46
N GLY A 55 6.47 -3.90 -14.54
CA GLY A 55 6.82 -3.30 -13.24
C GLY A 55 7.41 -1.88 -13.31
N GLU A 56 8.27 -1.64 -14.29
CA GLU A 56 8.93 -0.34 -14.51
C GLU A 56 8.11 0.62 -15.37
N ASP A 57 7.07 0.11 -16.05
CA ASP A 57 6.20 0.89 -16.91
C ASP A 57 4.98 1.38 -16.11
N ASP A 58 4.78 2.70 -16.13
CA ASP A 58 3.47 3.24 -15.80
C ASP A 58 2.52 2.96 -16.96
N ILE A 59 1.62 1.99 -16.76
CA ILE A 59 0.61 1.56 -17.74
C ILE A 59 -0.35 2.68 -18.18
N PHE A 60 -0.37 3.82 -17.49
CA PHE A 60 -1.17 4.99 -17.85
C PHE A 60 -0.39 6.06 -18.61
N SER A 61 0.93 5.89 -18.76
CA SER A 61 1.79 6.80 -19.51
C SER A 61 1.70 6.57 -21.03
N HIS A 62 1.98 7.62 -21.81
CA HIS A 62 1.94 7.62 -23.28
C HIS A 62 3.20 7.04 -23.92
#